data_AF-A0A5C6K8T6-F1
#
_entry.id   AF-A0A5C6K8T6-F1
#
_cell.length_a   1.000
_cell.length_b   1.000
_cell.length_c   1.000
_cell.angle_alpha   90.00
_cell.angle_beta   90.00
_cell.angle_gamma   90.00
#
_symmetry.space_group_name_H-M   'P 1'
#
loop_
_entity.id
_entity.type
_entity.pdbx_description
1 polymer ?
#
loop_
_entity_poly.entity_id
_entity_poly.type
_entity_poly.pdbx_seq_one_letter_code
_entity_poly.pdbx_strand_id
1 'polypeptide(L)' 'MGKWNDLQEQVKEGREREKARKENLGKFFYDLAKLTFAGVVICGVIPLYKNPNDFSQWVMLITGLGGTGMIAVCANRIFK' A
#
# COMPACT_ATOMS: atom_id res chain seq x y z
N MET A 1 31.36 31.58 -3.88
CA MET A 1 29.95 31.59 -3.41
C MET A 1 29.03 30.72 -4.28
N GLY A 2 29.23 30.59 -5.60
CA GLY A 2 28.34 29.79 -6.49
C GLY A 2 28.20 28.31 -6.11
N LYS A 3 29.31 27.59 -5.87
CA LYS A 3 29.29 26.13 -5.60
C LYS A 3 28.45 25.71 -4.39
N TRP A 4 28.30 26.59 -3.39
CA TRP A 4 27.46 26.32 -2.21
C TRP A 4 25.96 26.51 -2.50
N ASN A 5 25.62 27.50 -3.34
CA ASN A 5 24.24 27.69 -3.81
C ASN A 5 23.81 26.53 -4.72
N ASP A 6 24.67 26.10 -5.65
CA ASP A 6 24.39 24.98 -6.55
C ASP A 6 24.13 23.67 -5.78
N LEU A 7 24.88 23.45 -4.69
CA LEU A 7 24.69 22.31 -3.79
C LEU A 7 23.37 22.40 -3.02
N GLN A 8 23.00 23.58 -2.51
CA GLN A 8 21.71 23.76 -1.83
C GLN A 8 20.53 23.53 -2.77
N GLU A 9 20.66 23.97 -4.02
CA GLU A 9 19.63 23.82 -5.05
C GLU A 9 19.45 22.35 -5.44
N GLN A 10 20.54 21.61 -5.66
CA GLN A 10 20.50 20.15 -5.90
C GLN A 10 19.89 19.36 -4.73
N VAL A 11 20.22 19.73 -3.48
CA VAL A 11 19.63 19.09 -2.29
C VAL A 11 18.14 19.39 -2.18
N LYS A 12 17.72 20.61 -2.55
CA LYS A 12 16.31 21.02 -2.53
C LYS A 12 15.51 20.29 -3.62
N GLU A 13 16.02 20.23 -4.84
CA GLU A 13 15.43 19.44 -5.93
C GLU A 13 15.34 17.95 -5.59
N GLY A 14 16.39 17.38 -4.99
CA GLY A 14 16.39 16.00 -4.52
C GLY A 14 15.28 15.72 -3.50
N ARG A 15 15.09 16.63 -2.54
CA ARG A 15 14.03 16.54 -1.52
C ARG A 15 12.64 16.67 -2.13
N GLU A 16 12.45 17.57 -3.10
CA GLU A 16 11.16 17.75 -3.79
C GLU A 16 10.79 16.53 -4.65
N ARG A 17 11.76 15.96 -5.37
CA ARG A 17 11.57 14.69 -6.11
C ARG A 17 11.20 13.54 -5.18
N GLU A 18 11.85 13.45 -4.01
CA GLU A 18 11.54 12.40 -3.03
C GLU A 18 10.13 12.58 -2.44
N LYS A 19 9.71 13.82 -2.16
CA LYS A 19 8.34 14.13 -1.72
C LYS A 19 7.31 13.73 -2.78
N ALA A 20 7.50 14.16 -4.02
CA ALA A 20 6.62 13.81 -5.13
C ALA A 20 6.52 12.29 -5.32
N ARG A 21 7.64 11.56 -5.18
CA ARG A 21 7.65 10.09 -5.21
C ARG A 21 6.81 9.49 -4.09
N LYS A 22 6.94 10.00 -2.86
CA LYS A 22 6.16 9.53 -1.69
C LYS A 22 4.67 9.79 -1.85
N GLU A 23 4.28 10.96 -2.37
CA GLU A 23 2.87 11.29 -2.64
C GLU A 23 2.26 10.39 -3.72
N ASN A 24 2.95 10.20 -4.85
CA ASN A 24 2.48 9.31 -5.90
C ASN A 24 2.33 7.87 -5.41
N LEU A 25 3.31 7.39 -4.64
CA LEU A 25 3.28 6.05 -4.09
C LEU A 25 2.16 5.91 -3.03
N GLY A 26 1.94 6.94 -2.21
CA GLY A 26 0.83 7.01 -1.27
C GLY A 26 -0.54 6.94 -1.96
N LYS A 27 -0.73 7.68 -3.07
CA LYS A 27 -1.95 7.57 -3.89
C LYS A 27 -2.14 6.18 -4.46
N PHE A 28 -1.09 5.60 -5.03
CA PHE A 28 -1.14 4.23 -5.56
C PHE A 28 -1.56 3.21 -4.49
N PHE A 29 -0.95 3.25 -3.30
CA PHE A 29 -1.33 2.36 -2.20
C PHE A 29 -2.75 2.60 -1.71
N TYR A 30 -3.23 3.85 -1.72
CA TYR A 30 -4.59 4.18 -1.34
C TYR A 30 -5.63 3.63 -2.34
N ASP A 31 -5.37 3.76 -3.64
CA ASP A 31 -6.22 3.18 -4.68
C ASP A 31 -6.18 1.64 -4.65
N LEU A 32 -5.00 1.05 -4.42
CA LEU A 32 -4.85 -0.38 -4.20
C LEU A 32 -5.62 -0.87 -2.96
N ALA A 33 -5.58 -0.11 -1.86
CA ALA A 33 -6.32 -0.42 -0.64
C ALA A 33 -7.83 -0.38 -0.87
N LYS A 34 -8.34 0.62 -1.63
CA LYS A 34 -9.75 0.66 -2.02
C LYS A 34 -10.16 -0.55 -2.86
N LEU A 35 -9.34 -0.89 -3.86
CA LEU A 35 -9.62 -2.00 -4.76
C LEU A 35 -9.59 -3.35 -4.04
N THR A 36 -8.57 -3.58 -3.21
CA THR A 36 -8.46 -4.80 -2.40
C THR A 36 -9.58 -4.91 -1.36
N PHE A 37 -9.95 -3.80 -0.71
CA PHE A 37 -11.10 -3.79 0.20
C PHE A 37 -12.40 -4.17 -0.50
N ALA A 38 -12.69 -3.58 -1.66
CA ALA A 38 -13.86 -3.93 -2.45
C ALA A 38 -13.87 -5.42 -2.84
N GLY A 39 -12.72 -5.96 -3.28
CA GLY A 39 -12.57 -7.37 -3.62
C GLY A 39 -12.81 -8.30 -2.43
N VAL A 40 -12.29 -7.98 -1.25
CA VAL A 40 -12.48 -8.78 -0.02
C VAL A 40 -13.95 -8.77 0.42
N VAL A 41 -14.62 -7.61 0.33
CA VAL A 41 -16.05 -7.53 0.70
C VAL A 41 -16.89 -8.40 -0.22
N ILE A 42 -16.68 -8.31 -1.54
CA ILE A 42 -17.47 -9.06 -2.52
C ILE A 42 -17.18 -10.57 -2.44
N CYS A 43 -15.90 -10.95 -2.41
CA CYS A 43 -15.49 -12.35 -2.50
C CYS A 43 -15.38 -13.08 -1.17
N GLY A 44 -15.32 -12.38 -0.04
CA GLY A 44 -15.17 -12.97 1.29
C GLY A 44 -16.40 -12.75 2.17
N VAL A 45 -16.73 -11.48 2.45
CA VAL A 45 -17.76 -11.14 3.44
C VAL A 45 -19.15 -11.62 3.03
N ILE A 46 -19.55 -11.39 1.77
CA ILE A 46 -20.86 -11.81 1.25
C ILE A 46 -21.04 -13.35 1.31
N PRO A 47 -20.13 -14.17 0.79
CA PRO A 47 -20.27 -15.63 0.87
C PRO A 47 -20.13 -16.18 2.29
N LEU A 48 -19.31 -15.59 3.17
CA LEU A 48 -19.28 -15.94 4.60
C LEU A 48 -20.60 -15.70 5.30
N TYR A 49 -21.28 -14.59 4.98
CA TYR A 49 -22.58 -14.29 5.57
C TYR A 49 -23.65 -15.31 5.16
N LYS A 50 -23.52 -15.88 3.95
CA LYS A 50 -24.44 -16.93 3.46
C LYS A 50 -24.15 -18.30 4.08
N ASN A 51 -22.88 -18.66 4.28
CA ASN A 51 -22.48 -19.95 4.85
C ASN A 51 -21.29 -19.78 5.81
N PRO A 52 -21.54 -19.45 7.08
CA PRO A 52 -20.48 -19.13 8.04
C PRO A 52 -19.64 -20.34 8.48
N ASN A 53 -20.15 -21.57 8.27
CA ASN A 53 -19.41 -22.81 8.56
C ASN A 53 -18.51 -23.28 7.41
N ASP A 54 -18.44 -22.54 6.29
CA ASP A 54 -17.59 -22.93 5.17
C ASP A 54 -16.12 -22.58 5.47
N PHE A 55 -15.37 -23.61 5.85
CA PHE A 55 -13.94 -23.53 6.15
C PHE A 55 -13.12 -22.94 4.99
N SER A 56 -13.52 -23.17 3.73
CA SER A 56 -12.82 -22.64 2.55
C SER A 56 -12.82 -21.10 2.54
N GLN A 57 -13.94 -20.50 2.94
CA GLN A 57 -14.08 -19.04 2.99
C GLN A 57 -13.24 -18.42 4.11
N TRP A 58 -13.11 -19.10 5.24
CA TRP A 58 -12.22 -18.70 6.33
C TRP A 58 -10.74 -18.77 5.93
N VAL A 59 -10.34 -19.82 5.23
CA VAL A 59 -8.97 -19.96 4.69
C VAL A 59 -8.66 -18.84 3.70
N MET A 60 -9.61 -18.49 2.83
CA MET A 60 -9.45 -17.38 1.89
C MET A 60 -9.30 -16.03 2.60
N LEU A 61 -10.07 -15.78 3.67
CA LEU A 61 -9.93 -14.57 4.50
C LEU A 61 -8.56 -14.46 5.16
N ILE A 62 -8.09 -15.53 5.80
CA ILE A 62 -6.78 -15.56 6.48
C ILE A 62 -5.64 -15.36 5.48
N THR A 63 -5.73 -16.00 4.31
CA THR A 63 -4.74 -15.84 3.23
C THR A 63 -4.74 -14.40 2.70
N GLY A 64 -5.90 -13.77 2.57
CA GLY A 64 -6.03 -12.35 2.21
C GLY A 64 -5.36 -11.44 3.23
N LEU A 65 -5.66 -11.63 4.52
CA LEU A 65 -5.05 -10.85 5.61
C LEU A 65 -3.53 -11.03 5.68
N GLY A 66 -3.04 -12.26 5.55
CA GLY A 66 -1.61 -12.57 5.51
C GLY A 66 -0.91 -11.92 4.30
N GLY A 67 -1.53 -11.97 3.13
CA GLY A 67 -1.05 -11.30 1.92
C GLY A 67 -0.96 -9.78 2.07
N THR A 68 -1.99 -9.15 2.61
CA THR A 68 -1.98 -7.70 2.91
C THR A 68 -0.89 -7.35 3.92
N GLY A 69 -0.66 -8.18 4.94
CA GLY A 69 0.44 -8.02 5.89
C GLY A 69 1.82 -8.05 5.22
N MET A 70 2.06 -9.00 4.31
CA MET A 70 3.32 -9.06 3.54
C MET A 70 3.53 -7.82 2.66
N ILE A 71 2.47 -7.36 1.99
CA ILE A 71 2.52 -6.12 1.18
C ILE A 71 2.82 -4.91 2.06
N ALA A 72 2.21 -4.82 3.26
CA ALA A 72 2.47 -3.74 4.20
C ALA A 72 3.92 -3.73 4.69
N VAL A 73 4.50 -4.90 4.98
CA VAL A 73 5.92 -5.04 5.36
C VAL A 73 6.84 -4.63 4.20
N CYS A 74 6.54 -5.07 2.98
CA CYS A 74 7.28 -4.67 1.78
C CYS A 74 7.20 -3.16 1.54
N ALA A 75 6.01 -2.56 1.66
CA ALA A 75 5.82 -1.12 1.54
C ALA A 75 6.62 -0.35 2.60
N ASN A 76 6.58 -0.79 3.86
CA ASN A 76 7.36 -0.18 4.94
C ASN A 76 8.87 -0.22 4.68
N ARG A 77 9.36 -1.27 4.00
CA ARG A 77 10.77 -1.39 3.60
C ARG A 77 11.17 -0.49 2.42
N ILE A 78 10.21 -0.10 1.58
CA ILE A 78 10.41 0.78 0.42
C ILE A 78 10.34 2.27 0.83
N PHE A 79 9.53 2.59 1.84
CA PHE A 79 9.36 3.96 2.34
C PHE A 79 10.37 4.38 3.42
N LYS A 80 11.00 3.41 4.10
CA LYS A 80 12.08 3.63 5.07
C LYS A 80 13.42 3.74 4.36
#